data_AF-A0A351I640-F1
#
_entry.id   AF-A0A351I640-F1
#
_cell.length_a   1.000
_cell.length_b   1.000
_cell.length_c   1.000
_cell.angle_alpha   90.00
_cell.angle_beta   90.00
_cell.angle_gamma   90.00
#
_symmetry.space_group_name_H-M   'P 1'
#
loop_
_entity.id
_entity.type
_entity.pdbx_description
1 polymer ?
#
loop_
_entity_poly.entity_id
_entity_poly.type
_entity_poly.pdbx_seq_one_letter_code
_entity_poly.pdbx_strand_id
1 'polypeptide(L)'
;MENSDNKNVIGLALGSGAAFGLAHIGVLHVLEKEKIPIGIVSGASIGALIAAMWGIGLSPREIENISGKLKKKLNIIKLLDFTFPISGILAGKRLRRFLRAILGDRTFEDLKIPVKI
;
A
#
# COMPACT_ATOMS: atom_id res chain seq x y z
N MET A 1 15.58 29.94 -25.30
CA MET A 1 14.32 29.50 -24.67
C MET A 1 14.71 28.42 -23.68
N GLU A 2 14.74 28.74 -22.39
CA GLU A 2 15.03 27.78 -21.32
C GLU A 2 13.88 26.76 -21.21
N ASN A 3 14.22 25.47 -21.26
CA ASN A 3 13.28 24.37 -21.02
C ASN A 3 12.93 24.34 -19.52
N SER A 4 11.72 24.73 -19.17
CA SER A 4 11.23 24.84 -17.79
C SER A 4 10.70 23.53 -17.17
N ASP A 5 10.99 22.36 -17.73
CA ASP A 5 10.25 21.13 -17.41
C ASP A 5 11.04 20.05 -16.64
N ASN A 6 12.15 20.39 -15.97
CA ASN A 6 12.77 19.45 -15.03
C ASN A 6 12.21 19.64 -13.62
N LYS A 7 10.92 19.33 -13.45
CA LYS A 7 10.28 19.31 -12.14
C LYS A 7 10.80 18.09 -11.39
N ASN A 8 11.63 18.31 -10.36
CA ASN A 8 12.17 17.24 -9.52
C ASN A 8 11.03 16.33 -9.01
N VAL A 9 11.05 15.07 -9.42
CA VAL A 9 10.05 14.07 -9.02
C VAL A 9 10.41 13.55 -7.63
N ILE A 10 9.49 13.66 -6.68
CA ILE A 10 9.64 13.08 -5.34
C ILE A 10 9.13 11.64 -5.37
N GLY A 11 10.00 10.70 -5.03
CA GLY A 11 9.66 9.29 -4.86
C GLY A 11 9.45 8.91 -3.40
N LEU A 12 8.45 8.05 -3.14
CA LEU A 12 8.17 7.48 -1.83
C LEU A 12 8.44 5.97 -1.81
N ALA A 13 9.29 5.48 -0.92
CA ALA A 13 9.58 4.06 -0.76
C ALA A 13 8.98 3.52 0.54
N LEU A 14 8.03 2.56 0.42
CA LEU A 14 7.33 1.93 1.54
C LEU A 14 7.92 0.55 1.84
N GLY A 15 8.67 0.44 2.93
CA GLY A 15 9.29 -0.82 3.35
C GLY A 15 8.29 -1.92 3.75
N SER A 16 8.82 -3.14 3.94
CA SER A 16 8.11 -4.23 4.61
C SER A 16 7.99 -3.98 6.12
N GLY A 17 7.26 -4.84 6.85
CA GLY A 17 7.13 -4.69 8.30
C GLY A 17 5.91 -5.35 8.93
N ALA A 18 5.31 -6.33 8.24
CA ALA A 18 4.11 -7.04 8.70
C ALA A 18 3.03 -6.07 9.24
N ALA A 19 2.54 -6.32 10.46
CA ALA A 19 1.53 -5.46 11.10
C ALA A 19 2.02 -4.05 11.44
N PHE A 20 3.32 -3.89 11.73
CA PHE A 20 3.92 -2.58 12.04
C PHE A 20 3.99 -1.67 10.82
N GLY A 21 3.98 -2.23 9.61
CA GLY A 21 3.94 -1.47 8.36
C GLY A 21 2.67 -0.63 8.15
N LEU A 22 1.65 -0.79 9.01
CA LEU A 22 0.50 0.13 9.03
C LEU A 22 0.89 1.56 9.44
N ALA A 23 2.08 1.76 10.02
CA ALA A 23 2.65 3.08 10.24
C ALA A 23 2.76 3.91 8.94
N HIS A 24 2.92 3.26 7.77
CA HIS A 24 2.93 3.94 6.47
C HIS A 24 1.64 4.75 6.23
N ILE A 25 0.49 4.32 6.75
CA ILE A 25 -0.77 5.06 6.61
C ILE A 25 -0.69 6.43 7.29
N GLY A 26 -0.06 6.48 8.47
CA GLY A 26 0.18 7.75 9.18
C GLY A 26 1.12 8.68 8.41
N VAL A 27 2.14 8.12 7.75
CA VAL A 27 3.02 8.89 6.86
C VAL A 27 2.22 9.50 5.71
N LEU A 28 1.36 8.71 5.05
CA LEU A 28 0.51 9.20 3.96
C LEU A 28 -0.42 10.35 4.39
N HIS A 29 -0.99 10.27 5.60
CA HIS A 29 -1.78 11.38 6.16
C HIS A 29 -1.00 12.69 6.23
N VAL A 30 0.24 12.63 6.69
CA VAL A 30 1.10 13.83 6.80
C VAL A 30 1.49 14.33 5.40
N LEU A 31 1.86 13.44 4.49
CA LEU A 31 2.23 13.83 3.13
C LEU A 31 1.08 14.54 2.39
N GLU A 32 -0.15 14.05 2.51
CA GLU A 32 -1.32 14.72 1.93
C GLU A 32 -1.65 16.05 2.62
N LYS A 33 -1.59 16.07 3.96
CA LYS A 33 -1.85 17.29 4.75
C LYS A 33 -0.87 18.41 4.38
N GLU A 34 0.41 18.09 4.27
CA GLU A 34 1.47 19.04 3.94
C GLU A 34 1.61 19.25 2.41
N LYS A 35 0.72 18.64 1.60
CA LYS A 35 0.65 18.78 0.14
C LYS A 35 1.97 18.44 -0.56
N ILE A 36 2.67 17.41 -0.07
CA ILE A 36 3.91 16.94 -0.68
C ILE A 36 3.59 16.20 -2.01
N PRO A 37 4.08 16.67 -3.17
CA PRO A 37 3.71 16.13 -4.47
C PRO A 37 4.51 14.86 -4.80
N ILE A 38 4.09 13.71 -4.26
CA ILE A 38 4.68 12.42 -4.59
C ILE A 38 4.32 12.03 -6.02
N GLY A 39 5.34 11.85 -6.87
CA GLY A 39 5.17 11.50 -8.27
C GLY A 39 5.35 10.01 -8.59
N ILE A 40 5.91 9.24 -7.66
CA ILE A 40 6.06 7.78 -7.79
C ILE A 40 6.15 7.13 -6.41
N VAL A 41 5.63 5.91 -6.30
CA VAL A 41 5.68 5.12 -5.07
C VAL A 41 6.30 3.76 -5.36
N SER A 42 7.10 3.24 -4.44
CA SER A 42 7.50 1.83 -4.43
C SER A 42 7.12 1.18 -3.12
N GLY A 43 6.89 -0.13 -3.13
CA GLY A 43 6.51 -0.84 -1.90
C GLY A 43 6.87 -2.32 -1.90
N ALA A 44 7.13 -2.86 -0.70
CA ALA A 44 7.38 -4.29 -0.50
C ALA A 44 6.44 -4.89 0.57
N SER A 45 5.89 -6.08 0.33
CA SER A 45 4.97 -6.77 1.25
C SER A 45 3.78 -5.89 1.68
N ILE A 46 3.66 -5.53 2.96
CA ILE A 46 2.63 -4.59 3.45
C ILE A 46 2.75 -3.20 2.82
N GLY A 47 3.97 -2.73 2.57
CA GLY A 47 4.23 -1.46 1.89
C GLY A 47 3.72 -1.49 0.45
N ALA A 48 3.82 -2.63 -0.23
CA ALA A 48 3.27 -2.82 -1.58
C ALA A 48 1.75 -2.73 -1.62
N LEU A 49 1.08 -3.34 -0.62
CA LEU A 49 -0.37 -3.28 -0.50
C LEU A 49 -0.83 -1.83 -0.26
N ILE A 50 -0.16 -1.10 0.62
CA ILE A 50 -0.46 0.31 0.91
C ILE A 50 -0.18 1.19 -0.31
N ALA A 51 0.96 0.97 -0.99
CA ALA A 51 1.31 1.66 -2.23
C ALA A 51 0.26 1.44 -3.32
N ALA A 52 -0.20 0.21 -3.52
CA ALA A 52 -1.25 -0.10 -4.51
C ALA A 52 -2.58 0.59 -4.17
N MET A 53 -3.01 0.55 -2.91
CA MET A 53 -4.25 1.21 -2.46
C MET A 53 -4.18 2.73 -2.63
N TRP A 54 -3.05 3.34 -2.28
CA TRP A 54 -2.88 4.79 -2.44
C TRP A 54 -2.72 5.17 -3.91
N GLY A 55 -1.99 4.37 -4.69
CA GLY A 55 -1.79 4.55 -6.13
C GLY A 55 -3.09 4.49 -6.95
N ILE A 56 -4.08 3.66 -6.57
CA ILE A 56 -5.42 3.69 -7.19
C ILE A 56 -6.25 4.92 -6.80
N GLY A 57 -5.75 5.73 -5.87
CA GLY A 57 -6.36 6.98 -5.43
C GLY A 57 -7.26 6.88 -4.19
N LEU A 58 -7.12 5.84 -3.36
CA LEU A 58 -7.78 5.82 -2.05
C LEU A 58 -7.08 6.80 -1.11
N SER A 59 -7.86 7.55 -0.35
CA SER A 59 -7.33 8.42 0.70
C SER A 59 -6.72 7.61 1.86
N PRO A 60 -5.77 8.17 2.62
CA PRO A 60 -5.19 7.52 3.80
C PRO A 60 -6.26 7.08 4.81
N ARG A 61 -7.36 7.83 4.93
CA ARG A 61 -8.51 7.49 5.78
C ARG A 61 -9.27 6.25 5.28
N GLU A 62 -9.47 6.12 3.97
CA GLU A 62 -10.07 4.91 3.39
C GLU A 62 -9.17 3.69 3.61
N ILE A 63 -7.86 3.86 3.43
CA ILE A 63 -6.85 2.83 3.67
C ILE A 63 -6.84 2.41 5.14
N GLU A 64 -6.91 3.37 6.07
CA GLU A 64 -7.01 3.12 7.50
C GLU A 64 -8.26 2.28 7.83
N ASN A 65 -9.42 2.66 7.29
CA ASN A 65 -10.68 1.94 7.51
C ASN A 65 -10.62 0.49 7.00
N ILE A 66 -10.05 0.26 5.82
CA ILE A 66 -9.83 -1.09 5.26
C ILE A 66 -8.87 -1.87 6.17
N SER A 67 -7.79 -1.24 6.62
CA SER A 67 -6.79 -1.85 7.49
C SER A 67 -7.34 -2.19 8.89
N GLY A 68 -8.22 -1.36 9.43
CA GLY A 68 -8.91 -1.61 10.71
C GLY A 68 -9.84 -2.83 10.63
N LYS A 69 -10.59 -2.97 9.52
CA LYS A 69 -11.38 -4.19 9.25
C LYS A 69 -10.50 -5.43 9.13
N LEU A 70 -9.31 -5.28 8.53
CA LEU A 70 -8.35 -6.36 8.41
C LEU A 70 -7.79 -6.79 9.77
N LYS A 71 -7.41 -5.85 10.65
CA LYS A 71 -6.98 -6.15 12.03
C LYS A 71 -8.03 -6.96 12.79
N LYS A 72 -9.30 -6.53 12.74
CA LYS A 72 -10.42 -7.21 13.40
C LYS A 72 -10.64 -8.63 12.88
N LYS A 73 -10.51 -8.83 11.56
CA LYS A 73 -10.72 -10.14 10.92
C LYS A 73 -9.53 -11.09 11.06
N LEU A 74 -8.31 -10.56 11.15
CA LEU A 74 -7.07 -11.34 11.28
C LEU A 74 -6.60 -11.54 12.72
N ASN A 75 -7.20 -10.86 13.70
CA ASN A 75 -6.86 -10.98 15.12
C ASN A 75 -5.34 -10.89 15.33
N ILE A 76 -4.71 -9.85 14.77
CA ILE A 76 -3.24 -9.70 14.62
C ILE A 76 -2.49 -9.75 15.97
N ILE A 77 -3.17 -9.56 17.09
CA ILE A 77 -2.64 -9.78 18.44
C ILE A 77 -2.21 -11.25 18.65
N LYS A 78 -2.86 -12.22 17.98
CA LYS A 78 -2.47 -13.64 17.98
C LYS A 78 -1.39 -13.99 16.93
N LEU A 79 -1.01 -13.05 16.06
CA LEU A 79 -0.07 -13.28 14.95
C LEU A 79 1.36 -12.76 15.24
N LEU A 80 1.60 -12.25 16.45
CA LEU A 80 2.96 -12.11 16.99
C LEU A 80 3.66 -13.48 17.09
N ASP A 81 2.89 -14.58 17.14
CA ASP A 81 3.39 -15.94 16.87
C ASP A 81 3.52 -16.14 15.35
N PHE A 82 4.65 -15.71 14.81
CA PHE A 82 5.03 -15.83 13.40
C PHE A 82 5.23 -17.31 12.99
N THR A 83 4.17 -18.11 12.98
CA THR A 83 4.20 -19.45 12.37
C THR A 83 3.64 -19.34 10.95
N PHE A 84 4.50 -18.99 9.98
CA PHE A 84 4.17 -19.12 8.57
C PHE A 84 4.17 -20.62 8.22
N PRO A 85 3.03 -21.25 7.90
CA PRO A 85 3.05 -22.61 7.37
C PRO A 85 3.66 -22.55 5.96
N ILE A 86 4.65 -23.41 5.71
CA ILE A 86 5.48 -23.49 4.48
C ILE A 86 4.66 -23.93 3.23
N SER A 87 3.32 -23.95 3.27
CA SER A 87 2.47 -24.35 2.13
C SER A 87 2.22 -23.18 1.16
N GLY A 88 3.30 -22.69 0.55
CA GLY A 88 3.40 -21.49 -0.29
C GLY A 88 2.56 -21.40 -1.57
N ILE A 89 1.55 -22.26 -1.78
CA ILE A 89 0.69 -22.26 -2.98
C ILE A 89 -0.80 -22.06 -2.63
N LEU A 90 -1.24 -22.36 -1.41
CA LEU A 90 -2.63 -22.21 -0.98
C LEU A 90 -2.99 -20.75 -0.63
N ALA A 91 -2.00 -19.95 -0.22
CA ALA A 91 -2.16 -18.52 0.07
C ALA A 91 -2.60 -17.71 -1.17
N GLY A 92 -2.21 -18.13 -2.38
CA GLY A 92 -2.43 -17.37 -3.61
C GLY A 92 -3.91 -17.10 -3.91
N LYS A 93 -4.80 -18.08 -3.76
CA LYS A 93 -6.25 -17.87 -4.02
C LYS A 93 -6.88 -16.93 -2.99
N ARG A 94 -6.51 -17.05 -1.70
CA ARG A 94 -7.03 -16.21 -0.62
C ARG A 94 -6.52 -14.78 -0.73
N LEU A 95 -5.22 -14.62 -1.01
CA LEU A 95 -4.58 -13.33 -1.26
C LEU A 95 -5.17 -12.67 -2.50
N ARG A 96 -5.31 -13.37 -3.63
CA ARG A 96 -5.95 -12.83 -4.84
C ARG A 96 -7.37 -12.35 -4.58
N ARG A 97 -8.19 -13.13 -3.87
CA ARG A 97 -9.55 -12.72 -3.51
C ARG A 97 -9.55 -11.49 -2.61
N PHE A 98 -8.62 -11.42 -1.66
CA PHE A 98 -8.46 -10.24 -0.79
C PHE A 98 -8.05 -9.00 -1.58
N LEU A 99 -7.04 -9.13 -2.46
CA LEU A 99 -6.59 -8.04 -3.33
C LEU A 99 -7.71 -7.59 -4.28
N ARG A 100 -8.43 -8.51 -4.93
CA ARG A 100 -9.58 -8.16 -5.79
C ARG A 100 -10.70 -7.45 -5.04
N ALA A 101 -10.94 -7.78 -3.77
CA ALA A 101 -11.95 -7.09 -2.97
C ALA A 101 -11.59 -5.61 -2.69
N ILE A 102 -10.31 -5.24 -2.80
CA ILE A 102 -9.83 -3.87 -2.54
C ILE A 102 -9.53 -3.15 -3.86
N LEU A 103 -8.79 -3.80 -4.75
CA LEU A 103 -8.25 -3.24 -5.98
C LEU A 103 -9.15 -3.53 -7.20
N GLY A 104 -10.13 -4.41 -7.07
CA GLY A 104 -10.94 -4.86 -8.20
C GLY A 104 -10.11 -5.61 -9.22
N ASP A 105 -10.39 -5.34 -10.50
CA ASP A 105 -9.70 -5.91 -11.66
C ASP A 105 -8.70 -4.92 -12.29
N ARG A 106 -8.29 -3.89 -11.54
CA ARG A 106 -7.36 -2.86 -12.01
C ARG A 106 -5.96 -3.42 -12.27
N THR A 107 -5.28 -2.80 -13.24
CA THR A 107 -3.87 -3.05 -13.56
C THR A 107 -3.00 -1.87 -13.14
N PHE A 108 -1.68 -1.94 -13.37
CA PHE A 108 -0.76 -0.86 -13.00
C PHE A 108 -0.97 0.40 -13.83
N GLU A 109 -1.54 0.26 -15.03
CA GLU A 109 -1.91 1.34 -15.94
C GLU A 109 -3.07 2.18 -15.40
N ASP A 110 -3.91 1.63 -14.52
CA ASP A 110 -5.07 2.32 -13.93
C ASP A 110 -4.70 3.19 -12.72
N LEU A 111 -3.42 3.22 -12.33
CA LEU A 111 -2.97 3.93 -11.14
C LEU A 111 -2.85 5.43 -11.40
N LYS A 112 -3.38 6.24 -10.48
CA LYS A 112 -3.24 7.70 -10.47
C LYS A 112 -1.81 8.14 -10.18
N ILE A 113 -1.11 7.37 -9.34
CA ILE A 113 0.31 7.55 -9.03
C ILE A 113 1.03 6.27 -9.44
N PRO A 114 2.07 6.32 -10.28
CA PRO A 114 2.84 5.14 -10.66
C PRO A 114 3.36 4.39 -9.44
N VAL A 115 3.16 3.06 -9.40
CA VAL A 115 3.63 2.18 -8.32
C VAL A 115 4.60 1.12 -8.85
N LYS A 116 5.66 0.83 -8.10
CA LYS A 116 6.62 -0.27 -8.34
C LYS A 116 6.65 -1.24 -7.15
N ILE A 117 6.50 -2.55 -7.39
CA ILE A 117 6.38 -3.61 -6.37
C ILE A 117 7.25 -4.80 -6.75
#